data_AF-A0A842AEV1-F1
#
_entry.id   AF-A0A842AEV1-F1
#
_cell.length_a   1.000
_cell.length_b   1.000
_cell.length_c   1.000
_cell.angle_alpha   90.00
_cell.angle_beta   90.00
_cell.angle_gamma   90.00
#
_symmetry.space_group_name_H-M   'P 1'
#
loop_
_entity.id
_entity.type
_entity.pdbx_description
1 polymer ?
#
loop_
_entity_poly.entity_id
_entity_poly.type
_entity_poly.pdbx_seq_one_letter_code
_entity_poly.pdbx_strand_id
1 'polypeptide(L)'
;MEPDYREFANFIKEKGIVIVERKTHDPASGWTGKNMYVRDDNGFLNKNGAYSESTTTGTIDLSGNGFCFNSRDIARKYEEIKRFYALNSLSTFEDFSVFIQDVTAKEAEN
;
A
#
# COMPACT_ATOMS: atom_id res chain seq x y z
N MET A 1 -4.62 -7.76 -15.35
CA MET A 1 -4.03 -8.95 -14.72
C MET A 1 -4.75 -9.13 -13.39
N GLU A 2 -5.36 -10.30 -13.15
CA GLU A 2 -5.93 -10.57 -11.82
C GLU A 2 -4.78 -10.94 -10.88
N PRO A 3 -4.78 -10.44 -9.63
CA PRO A 3 -3.73 -10.75 -8.68
C PRO A 3 -3.83 -12.23 -8.27
N ASP A 4 -2.69 -12.92 -8.15
CA ASP A 4 -2.67 -14.22 -7.49
C ASP A 4 -2.87 -13.99 -5.98
N TYR A 5 -4.08 -14.23 -5.50
CA TYR A 5 -4.44 -14.03 -4.10
C TYR A 5 -3.63 -14.93 -3.15
N ARG A 6 -3.17 -16.11 -3.62
CA ARG A 6 -2.33 -17.00 -2.82
C ARG A 6 -0.94 -16.42 -2.68
N GLU A 7 -0.38 -15.91 -3.76
CA GLU A 7 0.91 -15.20 -3.75
C GLU A 7 0.84 -14.01 -2.79
N PHE A 8 -0.19 -13.16 -2.90
CA PHE A 8 -0.34 -12.01 -2.02
C PHE A 8 -0.51 -12.42 -0.53
N ALA A 9 -1.31 -13.45 -0.24
CA ALA A 9 -1.47 -13.94 1.12
C ALA A 9 -0.16 -14.51 1.70
N ASN A 10 0.66 -15.17 0.87
CA ASN A 10 1.97 -15.65 1.29
C ASN A 10 2.94 -14.49 1.53
N PHE A 11 2.93 -13.47 0.66
CA PHE A 11 3.75 -12.27 0.82
C PHE A 11 3.43 -11.54 2.13
N ILE A 12 2.14 -11.39 2.46
CA ILE A 12 1.69 -10.81 3.75
C ILE A 12 2.30 -11.57 4.93
N LYS A 13 2.24 -12.92 4.89
CA LYS A 13 2.79 -13.76 5.96
C LYS A 13 4.32 -13.67 6.05
N GLU A 14 5.01 -13.71 4.91
CA GLU A 14 6.47 -13.65 4.84
C GLU A 14 7.01 -12.34 5.40
N LYS A 15 6.38 -11.21 5.05
CA LYS A 15 6.78 -9.88 5.51
C LYS A 15 6.28 -9.52 6.92
N GLY A 16 5.54 -10.41 7.58
CA GLY A 16 4.96 -10.14 8.90
C GLY A 16 3.93 -9.01 8.88
N ILE A 17 3.25 -8.80 7.76
CA ILE A 17 2.26 -7.73 7.62
C ILE A 17 1.02 -8.06 8.43
N VAL A 18 0.55 -7.08 9.19
CA VAL A 18 -0.70 -7.11 9.94
C VAL A 18 -1.70 -6.15 9.30
N ILE A 19 -2.95 -6.60 9.15
CA ILE A 19 -4.06 -5.77 8.68
C ILE A 19 -4.79 -5.20 9.90
N VAL A 20 -4.82 -3.87 10.00
CA VAL A 20 -5.49 -3.13 11.07
C VAL A 20 -6.79 -2.54 10.54
N GLU A 21 -7.88 -2.89 11.21
CA GLU A 21 -9.19 -2.34 10.91
C GLU A 21 -9.41 -1.00 11.64
N ARG A 22 -9.89 0.02 10.93
CA ARG A 22 -10.33 1.29 11.50
C ARG A 22 -11.73 1.64 10.99
N LYS A 23 -12.67 1.88 11.90
CA LYS A 23 -14.01 2.36 11.53
C LYS A 23 -13.91 3.71 10.82
N THR A 24 -14.65 3.88 9.74
CA THR A 24 -14.81 5.14 9.02
C THR A 24 -16.29 5.51 8.91
N HIS A 25 -16.57 6.80 8.87
CA HIS A 25 -17.90 7.35 8.75
C HIS A 25 -17.84 8.54 7.78
N ASP A 26 -18.73 8.53 6.79
CA ASP A 26 -18.95 9.67 5.91
C ASP A 26 -20.16 10.48 6.45
N PRO A 27 -19.92 11.68 7.02
CA PRO A 27 -21.00 12.49 7.57
C PRO A 27 -22.00 12.99 6.51
N ALA A 28 -21.58 13.11 5.25
CA ALA A 28 -22.42 13.66 4.19
C ALA A 28 -23.50 12.67 3.73
N SER A 29 -23.15 11.38 3.67
CA SER A 29 -24.09 10.30 3.31
C SER A 29 -24.65 9.54 4.52
N GLY A 30 -24.07 9.73 5.70
CA GLY A 30 -24.36 8.93 6.90
C GLY A 30 -23.79 7.51 6.85
N TRP A 31 -23.06 7.17 5.78
CA TRP A 31 -22.52 5.84 5.57
C TRP A 31 -21.41 5.51 6.58
N THR A 32 -21.29 4.23 6.94
CA THR A 32 -20.24 3.72 7.82
C THR A 32 -19.57 2.51 7.19
N GLY A 33 -18.26 2.41 7.33
CA GLY A 33 -17.49 1.24 6.89
C GLY A 33 -16.20 1.08 7.67
N LYS A 34 -15.25 0.37 7.06
CA LYS A 34 -14.03 -0.06 7.74
C LYS A 34 -12.84 0.02 6.80
N ASN A 35 -11.89 0.89 7.14
CA ASN A 35 -10.60 0.94 6.47
C ASN A 35 -9.73 -0.24 6.92
N MET A 36 -8.97 -0.81 5.99
CA MET A 36 -8.11 -1.98 6.23
C MET A 36 -6.68 -1.58 5.89
N TYR A 37 -5.99 -1.02 6.88
CA TYR A 37 -4.63 -0.51 6.70
C TYR A 37 -3.60 -1.60 6.93
N VAL A 38 -2.52 -1.59 6.16
CA VAL A 38 -1.42 -2.53 6.33
C VAL A 38 -0.28 -1.90 7.12
N ARG A 39 0.29 -2.66 8.06
CA ARG A 39 1.50 -2.32 8.82
C ARG A 39 2.38 -3.54 9.00
N ASP A 40 3.65 -3.33 9.30
CA ASP A 40 4.52 -4.34 9.87
C ASP A 40 5.03 -3.90 11.26
N ASP A 41 6.13 -4.50 11.71
CA ASP A 41 6.76 -4.19 13.00
C ASP A 41 7.34 -2.77 13.06
N ASN A 42 7.66 -2.15 11.93
CA ASN A 42 8.20 -0.79 11.85
C ASN A 42 7.11 0.29 11.73
N GLY A 43 5.86 -0.09 11.42
CA GLY A 43 4.72 0.82 11.35
C GLY A 43 3.85 0.62 10.12
N PHE A 44 2.94 1.57 9.88
CA PHE A 44 2.05 1.58 8.73
C PHE A 44 2.81 1.89 7.44
N LEU A 45 2.55 1.11 6.39
CA LEU A 45 3.20 1.29 5.09
C LEU A 45 2.54 2.45 4.34
N ASN A 46 3.35 3.35 3.82
CA ASN A 46 2.90 4.45 2.97
C ASN A 46 3.27 4.20 1.51
N LYS A 47 2.40 4.59 0.58
CA LYS A 47 2.60 4.43 -0.87
C LYS A 47 3.89 5.06 -1.42
N ASN A 48 4.52 5.96 -0.65
CA ASN A 48 5.79 6.62 -0.99
C ASN A 48 7.04 5.92 -0.43
N GLY A 49 6.89 4.74 0.18
CA GLY A 49 8.03 4.01 0.76
C GLY A 49 8.38 4.39 2.21
N ALA A 50 7.68 5.33 2.85
CA ALA A 50 7.95 5.70 4.24
C ALA A 50 7.05 4.95 5.24
N TYR A 51 7.55 4.73 6.46
CA TYR A 51 6.72 4.27 7.57
C TYR A 51 5.95 5.43 8.23
N SER A 52 4.83 5.10 8.86
CA SER A 52 4.03 6.01 9.68
C SER A 52 3.54 5.31 10.95
N GLU A 53 3.51 6.02 12.07
CA GLU A 53 2.94 5.51 13.34
C GLU A 53 1.40 5.52 13.36
N SER A 54 0.79 6.21 12.39
CA SER A 54 -0.66 6.38 12.31
C SER A 54 -1.19 6.16 10.90
N THR A 55 -2.50 5.96 10.81
CA THR A 55 -3.21 5.86 9.54
C THR A 55 -3.49 7.28 9.02
N THR A 56 -2.83 7.65 7.92
CA THR A 56 -2.90 9.00 7.35
C THR A 56 -3.06 8.94 5.82
N THR A 57 -3.15 10.10 5.18
CA THR A 57 -3.15 10.19 3.71
C THR A 57 -1.91 9.53 3.13
N GLY A 58 -2.13 8.52 2.28
CA GLY A 58 -1.05 7.76 1.64
C GLY A 58 -0.72 6.44 2.29
N THR A 59 -1.20 6.17 3.52
CA THR A 59 -1.18 4.81 4.08
C THR A 59 -1.93 3.87 3.16
N ILE A 60 -1.35 2.72 2.88
CA ILE A 60 -1.95 1.72 1.99
C ILE A 60 -3.19 1.13 2.69
N ASP A 61 -4.36 1.36 2.08
CA ASP A 61 -5.67 0.87 2.53
C ASP A 61 -6.24 -0.12 1.51
N LEU A 62 -6.54 -1.34 1.95
CA LEU A 62 -7.06 -2.43 1.13
C LEU A 62 -8.56 -2.29 0.81
N SER A 63 -9.28 -1.45 1.54
CA SER A 63 -10.76 -1.37 1.48
C SER A 63 -11.32 -0.31 0.53
N GLY A 64 -10.44 0.42 -0.19
CA GLY A 64 -10.86 1.52 -1.05
C GLY A 64 -11.58 2.62 -0.28
N ASN A 65 -10.98 3.13 0.81
CA ASN A 65 -11.56 4.13 1.72
C ASN A 65 -12.79 3.62 2.48
N GLY A 66 -12.75 2.34 2.85
CA GLY A 66 -13.75 1.67 3.68
C GLY A 66 -14.98 1.18 2.94
N PHE A 67 -15.12 1.55 1.66
CA PHE A 67 -16.31 1.30 0.85
C PHE A 67 -16.40 -0.15 0.40
N CYS A 68 -15.34 -0.69 -0.23
CA CYS A 68 -15.40 -1.98 -0.92
C CYS A 68 -14.04 -2.67 -0.99
N PHE A 69 -13.97 -3.92 -0.52
CA PHE A 69 -12.88 -4.84 -0.82
C PHE A 69 -13.12 -5.47 -2.21
N ASN A 70 -12.60 -4.86 -3.27
CA ASN A 70 -12.78 -5.34 -4.65
C ASN A 70 -11.46 -5.79 -5.31
N SER A 71 -11.56 -6.74 -6.24
CA SER A 71 -10.41 -7.43 -6.85
C SER A 71 -9.45 -6.50 -7.59
N ARG A 72 -9.97 -5.48 -8.30
CA ARG A 72 -9.13 -4.52 -9.05
C ARG A 72 -8.32 -3.65 -8.11
N ASP A 73 -8.95 -3.16 -7.05
CA ASP A 73 -8.25 -2.35 -6.05
C ASP A 73 -7.21 -3.17 -5.29
N ILE A 74 -7.53 -4.41 -4.95
CA ILE A 74 -6.59 -5.32 -4.28
C ILE A 74 -5.34 -5.56 -5.11
N ALA A 75 -5.47 -5.75 -6.43
CA ALA A 75 -4.30 -5.89 -7.31
C ALA A 75 -3.37 -4.68 -7.22
N ARG A 76 -3.95 -3.47 -7.31
CA ARG A 76 -3.18 -2.22 -7.19
C ARG A 76 -2.54 -2.08 -5.82
N LYS A 77 -3.24 -2.43 -4.74
CA LYS A 77 -2.70 -2.36 -3.38
C LYS A 77 -1.58 -3.35 -3.15
N TYR A 78 -1.64 -4.53 -3.76
CA TYR A 78 -0.53 -5.46 -3.72
C TYR A 78 0.73 -4.88 -4.38
N GLU A 79 0.61 -4.25 -5.55
CA GLU A 79 1.74 -3.56 -6.19
C GLU A 79 2.30 -2.40 -5.35
N GLU A 80 1.44 -1.60 -4.70
CA GLU A 80 1.88 -0.54 -3.78
C GLU A 80 2.71 -1.11 -2.61
N ILE A 81 2.33 -2.28 -2.07
CA ILE A 81 3.06 -2.97 -0.99
C ILE A 81 4.40 -3.52 -1.49
N LYS A 82 4.43 -4.18 -2.66
CA LYS A 82 5.70 -4.66 -3.23
C LYS A 82 6.67 -3.51 -3.47
N ARG A 83 6.18 -2.41 -4.02
CA ARG A 83 6.96 -1.19 -4.23
C ARG A 83 7.50 -0.64 -2.91
N PHE A 84 6.68 -0.60 -1.87
CA PHE A 84 7.13 -0.17 -0.54
C PHE A 84 8.37 -0.97 -0.08
N TYR A 85 8.33 -2.30 -0.16
CA TYR A 85 9.47 -3.13 0.25
C TYR A 85 10.67 -2.98 -0.67
N ALA A 86 10.48 -2.86 -1.99
CA ALA A 86 11.58 -2.62 -2.93
C ALA A 86 12.33 -1.31 -2.63
N LEU A 87 11.59 -0.23 -2.34
CA LEU A 87 12.18 1.07 -1.97
C LEU A 87 12.95 1.02 -0.63
N ASN A 88 12.57 0.14 0.29
CA ASN A 88 13.19 0.03 1.61
C ASN A 88 14.35 -0.98 1.66
N SER A 89 14.34 -2.01 0.81
CA SER A 89 15.41 -3.00 0.79
C SER A 89 16.61 -2.52 -0.01
N LEU A 90 16.38 -1.87 -1.17
CA LEU A 90 17.39 -1.57 -2.21
C LEU A 90 18.37 -2.74 -2.42
N SER A 91 17.90 -3.96 -2.21
CA SER A 91 18.75 -5.14 -2.03
C SER A 91 19.21 -5.73 -3.36
N THR A 92 18.54 -5.36 -4.44
CA THR A 92 18.80 -5.82 -5.80
C THR A 92 18.91 -4.64 -6.77
N PHE A 93 19.50 -4.88 -7.95
CA PHE A 93 19.53 -3.89 -9.03
C PHE A 93 18.11 -3.51 -9.51
N GLU A 94 17.17 -4.46 -9.45
CA GLU A 94 15.76 -4.22 -9.79
C GLU A 94 15.12 -3.25 -8.78
N ASP A 95 15.31 -3.48 -7.49
CA ASP A 95 14.85 -2.57 -6.42
C ASP A 95 15.41 -1.16 -6.62
N PHE A 96 16.71 -1.06 -6.90
CA PHE A 96 17.38 0.22 -7.20
C PHE A 96 16.82 0.89 -8.46
N SER A 97 16.53 0.13 -9.52
CA SER A 97 15.97 0.68 -10.76
C SER A 97 14.58 1.27 -10.55
N VAL A 98 13.73 0.60 -9.77
CA VAL A 98 12.40 1.10 -9.39
C VAL A 98 12.50 2.38 -8.55
N PHE A 99 13.44 2.41 -7.60
CA PHE A 99 13.73 3.60 -6.81
C PHE A 99 14.15 4.80 -7.69
N ILE A 100 15.12 4.59 -8.58
CA ILE A 100 15.60 5.64 -9.50
C ILE A 100 14.45 6.18 -10.36
N GLN A 101 13.60 5.32 -10.91
CA GLN A 101 12.44 5.75 -11.70
C GLN A 101 11.45 6.61 -10.89
N ASP A 102 11.26 6.31 -9.59
CA ASP A 102 10.36 7.10 -8.72
C ASP A 102 10.90 8.49 -8.41
N VAL A 103 12.21 8.63 -8.21
CA VAL A 103 12.85 9.92 -7.89
C VAL A 103 13.25 10.73 -9.14
N THR A 104 13.09 10.17 -10.34
CA THR A 104 13.41 10.86 -11.59
C THR A 104 12.32 11.87 -11.93
N ALA A 105 12.67 13.16 -11.90
CA ALA A 105 11.82 14.22 -12.43
C ALA A 105 11.95 14.28 -13.97
N LYS A 106 10.84 14.55 -14.67
CA LYS A 106 10.89 14.86 -16.09
C LYS A 106 11.45 16.27 -16.27
N GLU A 107 12.37 16.42 -17.22
CA GLU A 107 12.84 17.73 -17.65
C GLU A 107 11.65 18.52 -18.22
N ALA A 108 11.53 19.80 -17.85
CA ALA A 108 10.48 20.66 -18.38
C ALA A 108 10.83 21.00 -19.84
N GLU A 109 9.96 20.62 -20.77
CA GLU A 109 10.06 21.07 -22.16
C GLU A 109 9.66 22.56 -22.21
N ASN A 110 10.61 23.42 -22.58
CA ASN A 110 10.40 24.84 -22.85
C ASN A 110 9.88 25.06 -24.28
#